data_AF-A0A7K6GN05-F1
#
_entry.id   AF-A0A7K6GN05-F1
#
_cell.length_a   1.000
_cell.length_b   1.000
_cell.length_c   1.000
_cell.angle_alpha   90.00
_cell.angle_beta   90.00
_cell.angle_gamma   90.00
#
_symmetry.space_group_name_H-M   'P 1'
#
loop_
_entity.id
_entity.type
_entity.pdbx_description
1 polymer ?
#
loop_
_entity_poly.entity_id
_entity_poly.type
_entity_poly.pdbx_seq_one_letter_code
_entity_poly.pdbx_strand_id
1 'polypeptide(L)'
;MGTALDVRVKRAGKVYRDGEILSGVVVITSKDAVQHQGISLTMEGSVNLQLSAKNVGVFEAFCNTAKPIQIINSTIEMVKPGKLPSGKTEIPFEFPLQMKGNKVLYETYHGVFVNIQYTLRCDMRRSLLAKDLTKTCEFIVHSLSQKGKLLPSPVDFTITPETLQNVKERASLPKFLIRGHLNSTNCVITQPLTGELVVESAEAAVKSIELQLVRVETCGCAEGYARDATEIQNIQIADGDVCRGLPIPIHMVFPRLFTCPTLETTNFKVEFEVNIVVLLHDDHLITENFPLKLCRM
;
A
#
# COMPACT_ATOMS: atom_id res chain seq x y z
N MET A 1 38.98 1.27 -8.74
CA MET A 1 37.54 1.03 -9.03
C MET A 1 37.28 -0.44 -8.82
N GLY A 2 36.44 -0.78 -7.83
CA GLY A 2 36.16 -2.17 -7.47
C GLY A 2 35.21 -2.87 -8.44
N THR A 3 35.09 -4.18 -8.30
CA THR A 3 34.07 -4.99 -8.97
C THR A 3 32.67 -4.52 -8.54
N ALA A 4 31.77 -4.32 -9.50
CA ALA A 4 30.38 -3.92 -9.28
C ALA A 4 29.42 -5.04 -9.68
N LEU A 5 28.34 -5.18 -8.90
CA LEU A 5 27.27 -6.16 -9.11
C LEU A 5 25.94 -5.41 -9.26
N ASP A 6 25.17 -5.74 -10.29
CA ASP A 6 23.86 -5.16 -10.58
C ASP A 6 22.84 -6.23 -10.98
N VAL A 7 21.55 -5.98 -10.71
CA VAL A 7 20.44 -6.87 -11.08
C VAL A 7 19.45 -6.06 -11.89
N ARG A 8 19.26 -6.45 -13.15
CA ARG A 8 18.39 -5.73 -14.08
C ARG A 8 17.26 -6.64 -14.53
N VAL A 9 16.06 -6.26 -14.15
CA VAL A 9 14.83 -6.94 -14.56
C VAL A 9 14.39 -6.42 -15.92
N LYS A 10 13.96 -7.30 -16.83
CA LYS A 10 13.60 -6.96 -18.22
C LYS A 10 12.38 -6.02 -18.31
N ARG A 11 11.42 -6.15 -17.38
CA ARG A 11 10.17 -5.39 -17.36
C ARG A 11 10.39 -4.02 -16.70
N ALA A 12 10.23 -2.93 -17.46
CA ALA A 12 10.49 -1.56 -16.97
C ALA A 12 9.67 -1.18 -15.73
N GLY A 13 8.39 -1.55 -15.69
CA GLY A 13 7.52 -1.27 -14.53
C GLY A 13 7.77 -2.16 -13.32
N LYS A 14 8.55 -3.25 -13.47
CA LYS A 14 8.82 -4.25 -12.42
C LYS A 14 7.58 -4.81 -11.71
N VAL A 15 6.39 -4.68 -12.31
CA VAL A 15 5.14 -5.22 -11.78
C VAL A 15 4.97 -6.64 -12.28
N TYR A 16 4.65 -7.59 -11.41
CA TYR A 16 4.45 -9.00 -11.69
C TYR A 16 3.16 -9.53 -11.04
N ARG A 17 2.68 -10.67 -11.51
CA ARG A 17 1.53 -11.41 -10.97
C ARG A 17 1.89 -12.86 -10.73
N ASP A 18 1.09 -13.54 -9.91
CA ASP A 18 1.25 -14.98 -9.66
C ASP A 18 1.25 -15.78 -10.97
N GLY A 19 2.20 -16.71 -11.09
CA GLY A 19 2.42 -17.53 -12.28
C GLY A 19 3.29 -16.89 -13.37
N GLU A 20 3.70 -15.62 -13.23
CA GLU A 20 4.61 -14.98 -14.19
C GLU A 20 6.09 -15.33 -13.93
N ILE A 21 6.94 -15.10 -14.93
CA ILE A 21 8.38 -15.31 -14.85
C ILE A 21 9.10 -13.96 -14.79
N LEU A 22 9.91 -13.76 -13.75
CA LEU A 22 10.86 -12.66 -13.69
C LEU A 22 12.08 -13.01 -14.54
N SER A 23 12.23 -12.34 -15.68
CA SER A 23 13.41 -12.46 -16.53
C SER A 23 14.27 -11.21 -16.46
N GLY A 24 15.58 -11.37 -16.61
CA GLY A 24 16.53 -10.28 -16.53
C GLY A 24 17.98 -10.72 -16.69
N VAL A 25 18.89 -9.84 -16.31
CA VAL A 25 20.34 -10.09 -16.31
C VAL A 25 20.96 -9.64 -15.00
N VAL A 26 21.84 -10.47 -14.46
CA VAL A 26 22.84 -10.07 -13.46
C VAL A 26 24.04 -9.52 -14.20
N VAL A 27 24.46 -8.30 -13.88
CA VAL A 27 25.58 -7.62 -14.55
C VAL A 27 26.73 -7.47 -13.58
N ILE A 28 27.88 -8.03 -13.94
CA ILE A 28 29.12 -7.92 -13.16
C ILE A 28 30.11 -7.13 -14.00
N THR A 29 30.61 -6.03 -13.44
CA THR A 29 31.61 -5.18 -14.10
C THR A 29 32.87 -5.14 -13.26
N SER A 30 34.01 -5.51 -13.85
CA SER A 30 35.31 -5.50 -13.19
C SER A 30 36.40 -5.05 -14.14
N LYS A 31 37.44 -4.37 -13.63
CA LYS A 31 38.63 -4.05 -14.43
C LYS A 31 39.50 -5.27 -14.70
N ASP A 32 39.63 -6.12 -13.68
CA ASP A 32 40.44 -7.34 -13.72
C ASP A 32 39.55 -8.57 -13.62
N ALA A 33 40.09 -9.73 -13.99
CA ALA A 33 39.40 -10.99 -13.83
C ALA A 33 39.15 -11.30 -12.34
N VAL A 34 37.95 -11.76 -12.01
CA VAL A 34 37.49 -11.91 -10.61
C VAL A 34 37.25 -13.37 -10.28
N GLN A 35 37.93 -13.86 -9.25
CA GLN A 35 37.63 -15.17 -8.66
C GLN A 35 36.43 -15.06 -7.71
N HIS A 36 35.54 -16.03 -7.77
CA HIS A 36 34.34 -16.10 -6.93
C HIS A 36 34.05 -17.55 -6.50
N GLN A 37 33.35 -17.69 -5.37
CA GLN A 37 32.91 -18.96 -4.78
C GLN A 37 31.45 -19.25 -5.09
N GLY A 38 31.00 -18.78 -6.25
CA GLY A 38 29.63 -18.93 -6.73
C GLY A 38 28.84 -17.63 -6.72
N ILE A 39 27.82 -17.60 -7.57
CA ILE A 39 26.85 -16.51 -7.70
C ILE A 39 25.47 -17.13 -7.56
N SER A 40 24.66 -16.57 -6.66
CA SER A 40 23.28 -16.99 -6.45
C SER A 40 22.33 -15.81 -6.63
N LEU A 41 21.11 -16.13 -7.06
CA LEU A 41 20.00 -15.19 -7.10
C LEU A 41 18.87 -15.74 -6.22
N THR A 42 18.42 -14.95 -5.26
CA THR A 42 17.37 -15.31 -4.32
C THR A 42 16.17 -14.40 -4.51
N MET A 43 14.99 -14.99 -4.70
CA MET A 43 13.71 -14.29 -4.65
C MET A 43 13.14 -14.42 -3.24
N GLU A 44 12.94 -13.28 -2.59
CA GLU A 44 12.43 -13.19 -1.23
C GLU A 44 11.14 -12.36 -1.25
N GLY A 45 10.14 -12.81 -0.49
CA GLY A 45 8.93 -12.03 -0.23
C GLY A 45 8.46 -12.24 1.19
N SER A 46 8.15 -11.15 1.89
CA SER A 46 7.76 -11.19 3.29
C SER A 46 6.70 -10.15 3.63
N VAL A 47 5.92 -10.45 4.67
CA VAL A 47 5.12 -9.47 5.40
C VAL A 47 5.86 -9.13 6.68
N ASN A 48 6.27 -7.88 6.83
CA ASN A 48 6.79 -7.32 8.06
C ASN A 48 5.65 -6.61 8.77
N LEU A 49 5.40 -7.00 10.03
CA LEU A 49 4.43 -6.35 10.89
C LEU A 49 5.21 -5.56 11.95
N GLN A 50 4.93 -4.28 12.07
CA GLN A 50 5.56 -3.39 13.03
C GLN A 50 4.51 -2.48 13.67
N LEU A 51 4.79 -2.00 14.89
CA LEU A 51 3.94 -1.04 15.59
C LEU A 51 4.61 0.33 15.53
N SER A 52 3.83 1.41 15.36
CA SER A 52 4.41 2.77 15.42
C SER A 52 4.79 3.15 16.86
N ALA A 53 5.79 4.02 16.97
CA ALA A 53 6.24 4.60 18.23
C ALA A 53 5.16 5.44 18.96
N LYS A 54 4.02 5.74 18.33
CA LYS A 54 2.92 6.48 18.94
C LYS A 54 2.06 5.63 19.88
N ASN A 55 2.12 4.30 19.76
CA ASN A 55 1.34 3.34 20.57
C ASN A 55 2.19 2.61 21.63
N VAL A 56 3.30 3.22 22.07
CA VAL A 56 4.18 2.66 23.11
C VAL A 56 3.49 2.81 24.47
N GLY A 57 3.02 1.69 25.03
CA GLY A 57 2.41 1.69 26.36
C GLY A 57 1.75 0.39 26.83
N VAL A 58 1.42 -0.56 25.93
CA VAL A 58 0.80 -1.84 26.35
C VAL A 58 1.34 -3.09 25.61
N PHE A 59 2.08 -2.93 24.50
CA PHE A 59 2.51 -4.06 23.65
C PHE A 59 4.04 -4.15 23.42
N GLU A 60 4.86 -3.71 24.39
CA GLU A 60 6.33 -3.78 24.31
C GLU A 60 6.88 -5.20 24.12
N ALA A 61 6.17 -6.24 24.58
CA ALA A 61 6.63 -7.64 24.47
C ALA A 61 6.51 -8.23 23.05
N PHE A 62 5.65 -7.66 22.18
CA PHE A 62 5.43 -8.18 20.82
C PHE A 62 6.44 -7.60 19.80
N CYS A 63 6.84 -6.33 19.98
CA CYS A 63 7.68 -5.56 19.06
C CYS A 63 9.05 -6.20 18.77
N ASN A 64 9.63 -6.92 19.73
CA ASN A 64 10.94 -7.55 19.55
C ASN A 64 10.87 -8.99 19.00
N THR A 65 9.67 -9.53 18.73
CA THR A 65 9.49 -10.98 18.53
C THR A 65 8.67 -11.35 17.30
N ALA A 66 7.94 -10.42 16.67
CA ALA A 66 7.16 -10.69 15.47
C ALA A 66 8.07 -10.96 14.27
N LYS A 67 8.42 -12.23 14.04
CA LYS A 67 9.21 -12.66 12.89
C LYS A 67 8.45 -12.31 11.59
N PRO A 68 9.15 -11.77 10.57
CA PRO A 68 8.56 -11.57 9.26
C PRO A 68 7.86 -12.83 8.75
N ILE A 69 6.64 -12.69 8.26
CA ILE A 69 5.90 -13.78 7.65
C ILE A 69 6.48 -14.02 6.27
N GLN A 70 7.27 -15.08 6.12
CA GLN A 70 7.90 -15.42 4.85
C GLN A 70 6.88 -15.99 3.86
N ILE A 71 6.61 -15.23 2.80
CA ILE A 71 5.72 -15.61 1.71
C ILE A 71 6.46 -16.54 0.77
N ILE A 72 7.56 -16.05 0.18
CA ILE A 72 8.40 -16.79 -0.77
C ILE A 72 9.86 -16.64 -0.39
N ASN A 73 10.62 -17.74 -0.55
CA ASN A 73 12.06 -17.74 -0.48
C ASN A 73 12.56 -18.86 -1.39
N SER A 74 13.13 -18.47 -2.52
CA SER A 74 13.66 -19.40 -3.50
C SER A 74 15.02 -18.89 -3.94
N THR A 75 15.99 -19.78 -4.06
CA THR A 75 17.34 -19.45 -4.53
C THR A 75 17.68 -20.32 -5.72
N ILE A 76 18.28 -19.70 -6.73
CA ILE A 76 18.90 -20.39 -7.86
C ILE A 76 20.41 -20.15 -7.82
N GLU A 77 21.18 -21.22 -8.02
CA GLU A 77 22.61 -21.11 -8.30
C GLU A 77 22.78 -20.67 -9.75
N MET A 78 23.32 -19.48 -9.96
CA MET A 78 23.50 -18.88 -11.27
C MET A 78 24.81 -19.36 -11.91
N VAL A 79 25.87 -19.36 -11.10
CA VAL A 79 27.23 -19.73 -11.53
C VAL A 79 27.93 -20.44 -10.38
N LYS A 80 28.54 -21.59 -10.68
CA LYS A 80 29.42 -22.32 -9.75
C LYS A 80 30.69 -21.53 -9.43
N PRO A 81 31.45 -21.90 -8.37
CA PRO A 81 32.77 -21.32 -8.10
C PRO A 81 33.66 -21.30 -9.35
N GLY A 82 34.35 -20.18 -9.57
CA GLY A 82 35.08 -19.98 -10.81
C GLY A 82 35.76 -18.61 -10.91
N LYS A 83 36.10 -18.24 -12.14
CA LYS A 83 36.76 -16.98 -12.48
C LYS A 83 36.02 -16.31 -13.63
N LEU A 84 35.61 -15.06 -13.43
CA LEU A 84 35.01 -14.21 -14.46
C LEU A 84 36.10 -13.39 -15.17
N PRO A 85 35.98 -13.13 -16.49
CA PRO A 85 36.91 -12.28 -17.21
C PRO A 85 36.82 -10.82 -16.76
N SER A 86 37.83 -10.02 -17.14
CA SER A 86 37.75 -8.56 -17.04
C SER A 86 36.67 -8.01 -17.97
N GLY A 87 36.19 -6.81 -17.67
CA GLY A 87 35.13 -6.13 -18.41
C GLY A 87 33.75 -6.40 -17.81
N LYS A 88 32.76 -6.55 -18.70
CA LYS A 88 31.36 -6.70 -18.35
C LYS A 88 30.89 -8.12 -18.66
N THR A 89 30.44 -8.83 -17.63
CA THR A 89 29.78 -10.14 -17.76
C THR A 89 28.29 -9.96 -17.50
N GLU A 90 27.44 -10.52 -18.37
CA GLU A 90 25.99 -10.57 -18.19
C GLU A 90 25.54 -12.03 -18.07
N ILE A 91 24.82 -12.34 -17.00
CA ILE A 91 24.29 -13.67 -16.73
C ILE A 91 22.77 -13.58 -16.76
N PRO A 92 22.10 -14.12 -17.79
CA PRO A 92 20.65 -14.07 -17.87
C PRO A 92 20.01 -14.96 -16.80
N PHE A 93 18.85 -14.56 -16.31
CA PHE A 93 18.03 -15.38 -15.43
C PHE A 93 16.57 -15.40 -15.87
N GLU A 94 15.92 -16.51 -15.53
CA GLU A 94 14.46 -16.65 -15.50
C GLU A 94 14.08 -17.24 -14.15
N PHE A 95 13.24 -16.53 -13.42
CA PHE A 95 12.83 -16.91 -12.07
C PHE A 95 11.30 -16.95 -12.00
N PRO A 96 10.68 -18.15 -11.91
CA PRO A 96 9.23 -18.27 -11.83
C PRO A 96 8.69 -17.73 -10.49
N LEU A 97 7.80 -16.74 -10.55
CA LEU A 97 7.01 -16.26 -9.42
C LEU A 97 5.80 -17.19 -9.26
N GLN A 98 6.04 -18.32 -8.60
CA GLN A 98 5.01 -19.32 -8.36
C GLN A 98 5.01 -19.73 -6.89
N MET A 99 3.83 -19.67 -6.28
CA MET A 99 3.66 -20.18 -4.93
C MET A 99 3.68 -21.70 -4.90
N LYS A 100 4.33 -22.25 -3.87
CA LYS A 100 4.26 -23.67 -3.53
C LYS A 100 3.22 -23.88 -2.42
N GLY A 101 2.38 -24.89 -2.57
CA GLY A 101 1.35 -25.25 -1.58
C GLY A 101 0.22 -24.22 -1.49
N ASN A 102 -0.33 -24.03 -0.28
CA ASN A 102 -1.52 -23.20 -0.03
C ASN A 102 -1.20 -21.73 0.29
N LYS A 103 -0.01 -21.24 -0.04
CA LYS A 103 0.37 -19.84 0.24
C LYS A 103 -0.15 -18.92 -0.87
N VAL A 104 -0.52 -17.70 -0.51
CA VAL A 104 -1.01 -16.66 -1.42
C VAL A 104 0.03 -15.55 -1.56
N LEU A 105 0.20 -15.01 -2.76
CA LEU A 105 0.92 -13.75 -2.96
C LEU A 105 0.01 -12.58 -2.62
N TYR A 106 0.48 -11.73 -1.71
CA TYR A 106 -0.17 -10.47 -1.43
C TYR A 106 0.33 -9.39 -2.39
N GLU A 107 -0.49 -8.38 -2.60
CA GLU A 107 -0.06 -7.20 -3.34
C GLU A 107 1.05 -6.47 -2.56
N THR A 108 2.10 -6.01 -3.26
CA THR A 108 3.15 -5.20 -2.64
C THR A 108 2.53 -3.95 -2.04
N TYR A 109 2.90 -3.68 -0.80
CA TYR A 109 2.29 -2.63 -0.01
C TYR A 109 3.28 -2.11 1.02
N HIS A 110 3.40 -0.78 1.13
CA HIS A 110 4.31 -0.14 2.05
C HIS A 110 3.53 0.77 3.00
N GLY A 111 3.20 0.22 4.16
CA GLY A 111 2.46 0.90 5.21
C GLY A 111 3.31 1.27 6.41
N VAL A 112 2.64 1.82 7.43
CA VAL A 112 3.25 2.09 8.74
C VAL A 112 3.31 0.79 9.52
N PHE A 113 2.20 0.06 9.63
CA PHE A 113 2.13 -1.16 10.44
C PHE A 113 2.37 -2.44 9.63
N VAL A 114 2.00 -2.42 8.35
CA VAL A 114 2.12 -3.58 7.47
C VAL A 114 3.04 -3.21 6.31
N ASN A 115 4.05 -4.03 6.06
CA ASN A 115 4.93 -3.88 4.90
C ASN A 115 5.06 -5.23 4.18
N ILE A 116 4.58 -5.28 2.95
CA ILE A 116 4.61 -6.45 2.08
C ILE A 116 5.59 -6.14 0.95
N GLN A 117 6.73 -6.82 0.94
CA GLN A 117 7.84 -6.52 0.05
C GLN A 117 8.32 -7.77 -0.68
N TYR A 118 8.72 -7.61 -1.94
CA TYR A 118 9.32 -8.65 -2.76
C TYR A 118 10.61 -8.18 -3.40
N THR A 119 11.68 -8.98 -3.29
CA THR A 119 12.99 -8.61 -3.79
C THR A 119 13.70 -9.76 -4.50
N LEU A 120 14.57 -9.40 -5.44
CA LEU A 120 15.62 -10.24 -5.99
C LEU A 120 16.95 -9.81 -5.38
N ARG A 121 17.58 -10.71 -4.62
CA ARG A 121 18.90 -10.53 -4.01
C ARG A 121 19.91 -11.38 -4.75
N CYS A 122 20.87 -10.76 -5.41
CA CYS A 122 22.01 -11.45 -5.99
C CYS A 122 23.19 -11.37 -5.03
N ASP A 123 23.78 -12.53 -4.72
CA ASP A 123 24.98 -12.65 -3.91
C ASP A 123 26.11 -13.23 -4.76
N MET A 124 27.26 -12.58 -4.76
CA MET A 124 28.51 -13.06 -5.33
C MET A 124 29.51 -13.26 -4.18
N ARG A 125 29.74 -14.52 -3.81
CA ARG A 125 30.73 -14.87 -2.81
C ARG A 125 32.12 -14.74 -3.40
N ARG A 126 33.04 -14.06 -2.73
CA ARG A 126 34.40 -13.82 -3.21
C ARG A 126 35.41 -14.61 -2.37
N SER A 127 36.69 -14.50 -2.71
CA SER A 127 37.75 -15.14 -1.92
C SER A 127 37.82 -14.55 -0.51
N LEU A 128 38.38 -15.29 0.46
CA LEU A 128 38.38 -14.95 1.89
C LEU A 128 38.92 -13.54 2.23
N LEU A 129 39.77 -12.95 1.36
CA LEU A 129 40.36 -11.63 1.55
C LEU A 129 39.52 -10.49 0.92
N ALA A 130 38.50 -10.82 0.13
CA ALA A 130 37.66 -9.86 -0.57
C ALA A 130 36.24 -9.88 0.01
N LYS A 131 35.66 -8.70 0.25
CA LYS A 131 34.27 -8.57 0.67
C LYS A 131 33.33 -9.09 -0.43
N ASP A 132 32.38 -9.94 -0.04
CA ASP A 132 31.29 -10.41 -0.89
C ASP A 132 30.49 -9.22 -1.46
N LEU A 133 29.92 -9.43 -2.64
CA LEU A 133 29.06 -8.44 -3.27
C LEU A 133 27.62 -8.91 -3.18
N THR A 134 26.74 -8.03 -2.71
CA THR A 134 25.31 -8.26 -2.69
C THR A 134 24.61 -7.11 -3.39
N LYS A 135 23.62 -7.43 -4.20
CA LYS A 135 22.72 -6.44 -4.82
C LYS A 135 21.29 -6.89 -4.67
N THR A 136 20.46 -6.03 -4.12
CA THR A 136 19.01 -6.26 -3.99
C THR A 136 18.25 -5.34 -4.94
N CYS A 137 17.25 -5.88 -5.62
CA CYS A 137 16.29 -5.15 -6.44
C CYS A 137 14.88 -5.51 -6.01
N GLU A 138 14.08 -4.52 -5.61
CA GLU A 138 12.65 -4.70 -5.39
C GLU A 138 11.90 -4.85 -6.71
N PHE A 139 10.83 -5.63 -6.67
CA PHE A 139 9.81 -5.71 -7.71
C PHE A 139 8.42 -5.69 -7.06
N ILE A 140 7.43 -5.23 -7.83
CA ILE A 140 6.06 -5.07 -7.37
C ILE A 140 5.27 -6.30 -7.76
N VAL A 141 4.50 -6.85 -6.82
CA VAL A 141 3.52 -7.90 -7.08
C VAL A 141 2.16 -7.25 -7.03
N HIS A 142 1.38 -7.38 -8.10
CA HIS A 142 -0.05 -7.09 -8.07
C HIS A 142 -0.82 -8.37 -7.78
N SER A 143 -1.86 -8.25 -6.97
CA SER A 143 -2.85 -9.30 -6.82
C SER A 143 -3.46 -9.66 -8.19
N LEU A 144 -3.87 -10.92 -8.34
CA LEU A 144 -4.67 -11.31 -9.49
C LEU A 144 -5.97 -10.52 -9.49
N SER A 145 -6.50 -10.27 -10.70
CA SER A 145 -7.84 -9.71 -10.86
C SER A 145 -8.82 -10.51 -10.03
N GLN A 146 -9.52 -9.84 -9.12
CA GLN A 146 -10.51 -10.48 -8.26
C GLN A 146 -11.68 -10.91 -9.15
N LYS A 147 -11.73 -12.21 -9.48
CA LYS A 147 -12.74 -12.77 -10.39
C LYS A 147 -14.13 -12.58 -9.80
N GLY A 148 -14.94 -11.74 -10.45
CA GLY A 148 -16.33 -11.49 -10.10
C GLY A 148 -16.85 -10.23 -10.77
N LYS A 149 -18.17 -10.03 -10.80
CA LYS A 149 -18.72 -8.69 -11.05
C LYS A 149 -18.63 -7.94 -9.71
N LEU A 150 -17.96 -6.80 -9.69
CA LEU A 150 -18.14 -5.86 -8.58
C LEU A 150 -19.60 -5.43 -8.62
N LEU A 151 -20.34 -5.77 -7.58
CA LEU A 151 -21.67 -5.21 -7.38
C LEU A 151 -21.47 -3.79 -6.85
N PRO A 152 -21.94 -2.76 -7.57
CA PRO A 152 -21.95 -1.40 -7.05
C PRO A 152 -22.64 -1.38 -5.70
N SER A 153 -22.05 -0.70 -4.74
CA SER A 153 -22.65 -0.45 -3.43
C SER A 153 -22.86 1.04 -3.24
N PRO A 154 -23.85 1.62 -3.96
CA PRO A 154 -24.15 3.05 -3.82
C PRO A 154 -24.60 3.34 -2.40
N VAL A 155 -24.24 4.53 -1.91
CA VAL A 155 -24.56 4.97 -0.56
C VAL A 155 -25.08 6.40 -0.63
N ASP A 156 -26.37 6.57 -0.35
CA ASP A 156 -26.93 7.88 -0.04
C ASP A 156 -26.61 8.25 1.40
N PHE A 157 -26.34 9.53 1.66
CA PHE A 157 -26.02 10.01 2.99
C PHE A 157 -26.68 11.35 3.28
N THR A 158 -26.87 11.63 4.57
CA THR A 158 -27.41 12.89 5.07
C THR A 158 -26.65 13.26 6.35
N ILE A 159 -25.99 14.42 6.31
CA ILE A 159 -25.18 14.94 7.41
C ILE A 159 -25.97 16.08 8.06
N THR A 160 -26.35 15.89 9.31
CA THR A 160 -26.97 16.88 10.19
C THR A 160 -26.32 16.79 11.58
N PRO A 161 -26.47 17.80 12.45
CA PRO A 161 -25.95 17.70 13.82
C PRO A 161 -26.38 16.43 14.56
N GLU A 162 -27.58 15.90 14.28
CA GLU A 162 -28.12 14.70 14.92
C GLU A 162 -27.49 13.39 14.41
N THR A 163 -27.03 13.35 13.15
CA THR A 163 -26.45 12.13 12.55
C THR A 163 -24.97 11.93 12.91
N LEU A 164 -24.27 12.97 13.37
CA LEU A 164 -22.85 12.91 13.71
C LEU A 164 -22.56 12.01 14.92
N GLN A 165 -21.79 10.94 14.74
CA GLN A 165 -21.53 9.97 15.79
C GLN A 165 -20.52 10.44 16.86
N ASN A 166 -19.60 11.35 16.52
CA ASN A 166 -18.41 11.68 17.34
C ASN A 166 -18.37 13.11 17.91
N VAL A 167 -19.49 13.83 17.94
CA VAL A 167 -19.53 15.20 18.50
C VAL A 167 -20.09 15.18 19.92
N LYS A 168 -19.27 15.62 20.90
CA LYS A 168 -19.63 15.68 22.33
C LYS A 168 -20.67 16.76 22.64
N GLU A 169 -20.68 17.86 21.90
CA GLU A 169 -21.59 19.00 22.09
C GLU A 169 -22.43 19.25 20.84
N ARG A 170 -23.30 18.30 20.48
CA ARG A 170 -24.15 18.44 19.28
C ARG A 170 -25.07 19.68 19.33
N ALA A 171 -25.43 20.13 20.53
CA ALA A 171 -26.33 21.26 20.76
C ALA A 171 -25.68 22.63 20.50
N SER A 172 -24.34 22.73 20.46
CA SER A 172 -23.63 23.97 20.13
C SER A 172 -23.33 24.11 18.64
N LEU A 173 -23.55 23.06 17.84
CA LEU A 173 -23.36 23.13 16.41
C LEU A 173 -24.46 24.00 15.76
N PRO A 174 -24.11 24.90 14.82
CA PRO A 174 -25.08 25.56 13.98
C PRO A 174 -25.88 24.52 13.19
N LYS A 175 -27.14 24.80 12.86
CA LYS A 175 -27.92 23.85 12.06
C LYS A 175 -27.41 23.82 10.62
N PHE A 176 -27.29 22.62 10.07
CA PHE A 176 -26.97 22.40 8.67
C PHE A 176 -27.63 21.12 8.18
N LEU A 177 -27.81 21.04 6.87
CA LEU A 177 -28.28 19.87 6.15
C LEU A 177 -27.44 19.72 4.90
N ILE A 178 -26.68 18.63 4.83
CA ILE A 178 -25.90 18.25 3.66
C ILE A 178 -26.39 16.89 3.21
N ARG A 179 -26.67 16.73 1.93
CA ARG A 179 -27.10 15.48 1.32
C ARG A 179 -26.15 15.10 0.22
N GLY A 180 -26.04 13.82 -0.07
CA GLY A 180 -25.25 13.38 -1.19
C GLY A 180 -25.35 11.88 -1.39
N HIS A 181 -24.60 11.42 -2.39
CA HIS A 181 -24.47 10.02 -2.70
C HIS A 181 -23.05 9.70 -3.16
N LEU A 182 -22.55 8.54 -2.77
CA LEU A 182 -21.40 7.90 -3.39
C LEU A 182 -21.91 6.84 -4.37
N ASN A 183 -21.37 6.82 -5.59
CA ASN A 183 -21.79 5.86 -6.61
C ASN A 183 -21.47 4.41 -6.20
N SER A 184 -20.40 4.22 -5.42
CA SER A 184 -20.05 2.92 -4.84
C SER A 184 -19.06 3.08 -3.70
N THR A 185 -19.16 2.24 -2.68
CA THR A 185 -18.10 2.00 -1.67
C THR A 185 -17.20 0.81 -2.03
N ASN A 186 -17.67 -0.10 -2.90
CA ASN A 186 -16.86 -1.11 -3.56
C ASN A 186 -16.19 -0.47 -4.80
N CYS A 187 -14.92 -0.12 -4.71
CA CYS A 187 -14.23 0.67 -5.73
C CYS A 187 -13.13 -0.11 -6.44
N VAL A 188 -13.03 0.03 -7.76
CA VAL A 188 -11.85 -0.42 -8.51
C VAL A 188 -10.73 0.58 -8.28
N ILE A 189 -9.58 0.12 -7.78
CA ILE A 189 -8.44 0.97 -7.41
C ILE A 189 -7.90 1.84 -8.56
N THR A 190 -8.12 1.43 -9.81
CA THR A 190 -7.70 2.18 -11.00
C THR A 190 -8.75 3.18 -11.51
N GLN A 191 -9.92 3.23 -10.88
CA GLN A 191 -11.00 4.16 -11.18
C GLN A 191 -11.17 5.14 -10.01
N PRO A 192 -11.61 6.38 -10.28
CA PRO A 192 -11.86 7.34 -9.22
C PRO A 192 -13.08 6.93 -8.38
N LEU A 193 -13.07 7.30 -7.10
CA LEU A 193 -14.28 7.42 -6.30
C LEU A 193 -15.11 8.56 -6.89
N THR A 194 -16.39 8.29 -7.16
CA THR A 194 -17.33 9.25 -7.75
C THR A 194 -18.61 9.37 -6.95
N GLY A 195 -19.23 10.54 -7.00
CA GLY A 195 -20.51 10.81 -6.36
C GLY A 195 -20.87 12.29 -6.48
N GLU A 196 -21.78 12.75 -5.64
CA GLU A 196 -22.20 14.15 -5.58
C GLU A 196 -22.67 14.49 -4.17
N LEU A 197 -22.47 15.75 -3.77
CA LEU A 197 -23.08 16.29 -2.54
C LEU A 197 -23.66 17.67 -2.78
N VAL A 198 -24.63 18.05 -1.97
CA VAL A 198 -25.34 19.33 -1.99
C VAL A 198 -25.45 19.84 -0.56
N VAL A 199 -25.08 21.10 -0.35
CA VAL A 199 -25.42 21.83 0.89
C VAL A 199 -26.86 22.34 0.72
N GLU A 200 -27.82 21.74 1.41
CA GLU A 200 -29.23 22.16 1.34
C GLU A 200 -29.46 23.40 2.21
N SER A 201 -28.92 23.40 3.42
CA SER A 201 -28.95 24.55 4.33
C SER A 201 -27.75 24.53 5.28
N ALA A 202 -27.32 25.71 5.71
CA ALA A 202 -26.30 25.89 6.74
C ALA A 202 -26.48 27.26 7.39
N GLU A 203 -26.67 27.30 8.71
CA GLU A 203 -26.78 28.55 9.49
C GLU A 203 -25.44 29.29 9.58
N ALA A 204 -24.34 28.54 9.68
CA ALA A 204 -23.00 29.09 9.58
C ALA A 204 -22.46 28.95 8.15
N ALA A 205 -21.60 29.88 7.76
CA ALA A 205 -20.93 29.82 6.46
C ALA A 205 -20.03 28.58 6.37
N VAL A 206 -20.12 27.85 5.26
CA VAL A 206 -19.27 26.67 5.00
C VAL A 206 -17.96 27.17 4.42
N LYS A 207 -16.84 27.00 5.11
CA LYS A 207 -15.53 27.48 4.65
C LYS A 207 -14.89 26.58 3.60
N SER A 208 -14.96 25.26 3.82
CA SER A 208 -14.45 24.27 2.87
C SER A 208 -15.20 22.95 2.98
N ILE A 209 -15.19 22.20 1.88
CA ILE A 209 -15.56 20.79 1.86
C ILE A 209 -14.37 20.01 1.29
N GLU A 210 -13.90 19.04 2.04
CA GLU A 210 -12.72 18.25 1.78
C GLU A 210 -13.07 16.75 1.76
N LEU A 211 -12.31 16.01 0.97
CA LEU A 211 -12.35 14.55 0.95
C LEU A 211 -10.99 14.05 1.42
N GLN A 212 -10.99 13.26 2.49
CA GLN A 212 -9.79 12.64 3.02
C GLN A 212 -9.83 11.14 2.78
N LEU A 213 -8.88 10.62 2.01
CA LEU A 213 -8.66 9.19 1.91
C LEU A 213 -7.80 8.76 3.09
N VAL A 214 -8.36 7.89 3.92
CA VAL A 214 -7.73 7.35 5.11
C VAL A 214 -7.44 5.88 4.87
N ARG A 215 -6.24 5.48 5.26
CA ARG A 215 -5.80 4.11 5.28
C ARG A 215 -5.82 3.61 6.70
N VAL A 216 -6.44 2.47 6.94
CA VAL A 216 -6.56 1.85 8.24
C VAL A 216 -5.79 0.55 8.24
N GLU A 217 -4.75 0.51 9.06
CA GLU A 217 -3.90 -0.67 9.21
C GLU A 217 -4.17 -1.32 10.55
N THR A 218 -4.48 -2.61 10.52
CA THR A 218 -4.62 -3.43 11.73
C THR A 218 -3.54 -4.49 11.72
N CYS A 219 -2.79 -4.65 12.80
CA CYS A 219 -1.86 -5.78 12.95
C CYS A 219 -1.95 -6.34 14.37
N GLY A 220 -1.84 -7.65 14.52
CA GLY A 220 -2.02 -8.30 15.81
C GLY A 220 -1.93 -9.82 15.77
N CYS A 221 -2.15 -10.42 16.93
CA CYS A 221 -2.22 -11.86 17.12
C CYS A 221 -3.36 -12.19 18.10
N ALA A 222 -3.44 -13.46 18.54
CA ALA A 222 -4.44 -13.92 19.50
C ALA A 222 -4.48 -13.11 20.82
N GLU A 223 -3.38 -12.45 21.19
CA GLU A 223 -3.23 -11.68 22.42
C GLU A 223 -3.69 -10.22 22.31
N GLY A 224 -3.91 -9.73 21.08
CA GLY A 224 -4.40 -8.37 20.84
C GLY A 224 -4.07 -7.83 19.45
N TYR A 225 -4.80 -6.77 19.06
CA TYR A 225 -4.63 -6.07 17.79
C TYR A 225 -4.37 -4.58 18.04
N ALA A 226 -3.47 -4.00 17.26
CA ALA A 226 -3.30 -2.57 17.13
C ALA A 226 -3.93 -2.10 15.82
N ARG A 227 -4.63 -0.98 15.86
CA ARG A 227 -5.25 -0.32 14.71
C ARG A 227 -4.72 1.11 14.63
N ASP A 228 -4.33 1.55 13.44
CA ASP A 228 -3.91 2.93 13.19
C ASP A 228 -4.51 3.44 11.87
N ALA A 229 -4.93 4.70 11.89
CA ALA A 229 -5.55 5.37 10.76
C ALA A 229 -4.62 6.49 10.28
N THR A 230 -4.21 6.42 9.01
CA THR A 230 -3.29 7.37 8.40
C THR A 230 -3.99 8.04 7.22
N GLU A 231 -4.09 9.37 7.22
CA GLU A 231 -4.49 10.12 6.05
C GLU A 231 -3.42 9.96 4.95
N ILE A 232 -3.83 9.48 3.78
CA ILE A 232 -2.94 9.27 2.63
C ILE A 232 -3.17 10.26 1.50
N GLN A 233 -4.31 10.94 1.48
CA GLN A 233 -4.63 12.00 0.53
C GLN A 233 -5.75 12.89 1.09
N ASN A 234 -5.61 14.21 0.97
CA ASN A 234 -6.67 15.18 1.18
C ASN A 234 -6.85 16.01 -0.11
N ILE A 235 -8.09 16.14 -0.57
CA ILE A 235 -8.45 17.06 -1.65
C ILE A 235 -9.61 17.97 -1.20
N GLN A 236 -9.50 19.25 -1.51
CA GLN A 236 -10.59 20.20 -1.34
C GLN A 236 -11.48 20.19 -2.59
N ILE A 237 -12.79 19.98 -2.41
CA ILE A 237 -13.77 19.93 -3.50
C ILE A 237 -14.70 21.16 -3.51
N ALA A 238 -14.72 21.94 -2.43
CA ALA A 238 -15.37 23.24 -2.38
C ALA A 238 -14.60 24.19 -1.44
N ASP A 239 -14.57 25.48 -1.79
CA ASP A 239 -13.87 26.53 -1.07
C ASP A 239 -14.72 27.81 -0.98
N GLY A 240 -14.61 28.51 0.15
CA GLY A 240 -15.44 29.67 0.48
C GLY A 240 -16.87 29.27 0.81
N ASP A 241 -17.73 30.26 1.08
CA ASP A 241 -19.12 30.05 1.51
C ASP A 241 -19.97 29.34 0.43
N VAL A 242 -19.93 28.01 0.47
CA VAL A 242 -20.45 27.11 -0.57
C VAL A 242 -21.92 27.40 -0.87
N CYS A 243 -22.27 27.53 -2.15
CA CYS A 243 -23.65 27.81 -2.56
C CYS A 243 -24.62 26.69 -2.15
N ARG A 244 -25.85 27.09 -1.80
CA ARG A 244 -26.89 26.18 -1.31
C ARG A 244 -27.67 25.65 -2.50
N GLY A 245 -28.05 24.38 -2.48
CA GLY A 245 -28.72 23.71 -3.59
C GLY A 245 -27.85 23.51 -4.85
N LEU A 246 -26.55 23.87 -4.80
CA LEU A 246 -25.62 23.64 -5.90
C LEU A 246 -24.96 22.26 -5.73
N PRO A 247 -25.07 21.36 -6.72
CA PRO A 247 -24.39 20.07 -6.67
C PRO A 247 -22.87 20.21 -6.84
N ILE A 248 -22.14 19.56 -5.94
CA ILE A 248 -20.68 19.48 -5.93
C ILE A 248 -20.27 18.05 -6.29
N PRO A 249 -19.56 17.83 -7.41
CA PRO A 249 -19.15 16.50 -7.81
C PRO A 249 -18.03 15.97 -6.91
N ILE A 250 -18.17 14.72 -6.49
CA ILE A 250 -17.10 13.95 -5.85
C ILE A 250 -16.33 13.24 -6.96
N HIS A 251 -15.01 13.46 -7.02
CA HIS A 251 -14.12 12.78 -7.96
C HIS A 251 -12.70 12.66 -7.38
N MET A 252 -12.38 11.52 -6.76
CA MET A 252 -11.07 11.28 -6.14
C MET A 252 -10.36 10.09 -6.79
N VAL A 253 -9.20 10.34 -7.40
CA VAL A 253 -8.33 9.28 -7.94
C VAL A 253 -7.51 8.66 -6.81
N PHE A 254 -7.55 7.33 -6.69
CA PHE A 254 -6.75 6.62 -5.69
C PHE A 254 -5.23 6.65 -6.01
N PRO A 255 -4.36 6.99 -5.03
CA PRO A 255 -2.94 7.15 -5.26
C PRO A 255 -2.23 5.79 -5.35
N ARG A 256 -1.65 5.48 -6.51
CA ARG A 256 -1.11 4.15 -6.87
C ARG A 256 -0.09 3.55 -5.89
N LEU A 257 0.71 4.37 -5.21
CA LEU A 257 1.77 3.92 -4.30
C LEU A 257 1.32 3.86 -2.83
N PHE A 258 0.16 4.43 -2.52
CA PHE A 258 -0.38 4.51 -1.16
C PHE A 258 -1.67 3.70 -0.98
N THR A 259 -2.18 3.10 -2.07
CA THR A 259 -3.36 2.24 -2.07
C THR A 259 -3.03 0.85 -2.60
N CYS A 260 -3.75 -0.14 -2.08
CA CYS A 260 -3.79 -1.51 -2.58
C CYS A 260 -5.24 -2.00 -2.44
N PRO A 261 -5.59 -3.16 -3.02
CA PRO A 261 -6.84 -3.81 -2.69
C PRO A 261 -6.99 -4.00 -1.18
N THR A 262 -8.21 -3.87 -0.67
CA THR A 262 -8.54 -4.18 0.72
C THR A 262 -8.12 -5.62 1.00
N LEU A 263 -7.34 -5.79 2.05
CA LEU A 263 -6.75 -7.07 2.43
C LEU A 263 -7.10 -7.37 3.87
N GLU A 264 -7.75 -8.51 4.09
CA GLU A 264 -8.08 -9.01 5.42
C GLU A 264 -7.45 -10.39 5.62
N THR A 265 -6.61 -10.51 6.64
CA THR A 265 -6.02 -11.78 7.07
C THR A 265 -6.25 -11.97 8.57
N THR A 266 -5.89 -13.14 9.09
CA THR A 266 -5.99 -13.41 10.54
C THR A 266 -5.12 -12.46 11.37
N ASN A 267 -3.92 -12.10 10.89
CA ASN A 267 -2.93 -11.37 11.71
C ASN A 267 -2.81 -9.89 11.33
N PHE A 268 -3.28 -9.51 10.15
CA PHE A 268 -3.22 -8.13 9.70
C PHE A 268 -4.29 -7.78 8.66
N LYS A 269 -4.66 -6.50 8.62
CA LYS A 269 -5.62 -5.92 7.68
C LYS A 269 -5.10 -4.61 7.11
N VAL A 270 -5.41 -4.36 5.85
CA VAL A 270 -5.23 -3.07 5.18
C VAL A 270 -6.57 -2.67 4.60
N GLU A 271 -7.15 -1.63 5.17
CA GLU A 271 -8.49 -1.13 4.88
C GLU A 271 -8.41 0.36 4.49
N PHE A 272 -9.47 0.86 3.86
CA PHE A 272 -9.54 2.23 3.40
C PHE A 272 -10.89 2.83 3.77
N GLU A 273 -10.90 4.10 4.09
CA GLU A 273 -12.08 4.89 4.42
C GLU A 273 -11.95 6.22 3.66
N VAL A 274 -13.07 6.80 3.24
CA VAL A 274 -13.11 8.18 2.77
C VAL A 274 -13.93 9.01 3.75
N ASN A 275 -13.39 10.15 4.14
CA ASN A 275 -14.06 11.08 5.02
C ASN A 275 -14.50 12.29 4.21
N ILE A 276 -15.78 12.65 4.32
CA ILE A 276 -16.27 13.95 3.89
C ILE A 276 -16.12 14.88 5.09
N VAL A 277 -15.24 15.87 4.95
CA VAL A 277 -14.93 16.85 5.98
C VAL A 277 -15.50 18.18 5.58
N VAL A 278 -16.33 18.77 6.45
CA VAL A 278 -16.91 20.08 6.24
C VAL A 278 -16.41 21.01 7.33
N LEU A 279 -15.71 22.06 6.94
CA LEU A 279 -15.22 23.08 7.84
C LEU A 279 -16.16 24.28 7.79
N LEU A 280 -16.70 24.69 8.94
CA LEU A 280 -17.48 25.92 9.05
C LEU A 280 -16.57 27.10 9.43
N HIS A 281 -17.02 28.34 9.19
CA HIS A 281 -16.23 29.54 9.50
C HIS A 281 -15.90 29.73 10.99
N ASP A 282 -16.72 29.17 11.88
CA ASP A 282 -16.49 29.20 13.34
C ASP A 282 -15.58 28.03 13.80
N ASP A 283 -14.75 27.49 12.90
CA ASP A 283 -13.83 26.37 13.11
C ASP A 283 -14.48 25.05 13.56
N HIS A 284 -15.80 24.92 13.44
CA HIS A 284 -16.49 23.65 13.62
C HIS A 284 -16.12 22.68 12.49
N LEU A 285 -15.50 21.56 12.87
CA LEU A 285 -15.14 20.46 11.98
C LEU A 285 -16.21 19.38 12.02
N ILE A 286 -16.84 19.13 10.88
CA ILE A 286 -17.81 18.06 10.69
C ILE A 286 -17.15 16.97 9.87
N THR A 287 -17.32 15.71 10.25
CA THR A 287 -16.73 14.59 9.52
C THR A 287 -17.69 13.42 9.46
N GLU A 288 -17.96 12.95 8.25
CA GLU A 288 -18.70 11.73 7.97
C GLU A 288 -17.77 10.71 7.31
N ASN A 289 -17.70 9.49 7.84
CA ASN A 289 -16.75 8.45 7.40
C ASN A 289 -17.47 7.36 6.60
N PHE A 290 -16.87 6.94 5.48
CA PHE A 290 -17.39 5.87 4.64
C PHE A 290 -16.30 4.80 4.41
N PRO A 291 -16.48 3.57 4.94
CA PRO A 291 -15.59 2.46 4.62
C PRO A 291 -15.59 2.14 3.13
N LEU A 292 -14.40 1.96 2.57
CA LEU A 292 -14.19 1.61 1.18
C LEU A 292 -13.61 0.20 1.06
N LYS A 293 -14.19 -0.58 0.13
CA LYS A 293 -13.62 -1.84 -0.30
C LYS A 293 -12.92 -1.61 -1.64
N LEU A 294 -11.60 -1.50 -1.61
CA LEU A 294 -10.78 -1.37 -2.81
C LEU A 294 -10.47 -2.74 -3.40
N CYS A 295 -10.52 -2.84 -4.72
CA CYS A 295 -10.24 -4.07 -5.44
C CYS A 295 -9.48 -3.81 -6.74
N ARG A 296 -8.86 -4.86 -7.27
CA ARG A 296 -8.16 -4.84 -8.55
C ARG A 296 -8.91 -5.74 -9.52
N MET A 297 -9.37 -5.16 -10.63
CA MET A 297 -9.99 -5.85 -11.76
C MET A 297 -8.99 -6.00 -12.92
#